data_AF-A0A7X9DRY3-F1
#
_entry.id   AF-A0A7X9DRY3-F1
#
_cell.length_a   1.000
_cell.length_b   1.000
_cell.length_c   1.000
_cell.angle_alpha   90.00
_cell.angle_beta   90.00
_cell.angle_gamma   90.00
#
_symmetry.space_group_name_H-M   'P 1'
#
loop_
_entity.id
_entity.type
_entity.pdbx_description
1 polymer ?
#
loop_
_entity_poly.entity_id
_entity_poly.type
_entity_poly.pdbx_seq_one_letter_code
_entity_poly.pdbx_strand_id
1 'polypeptide(L)' 'MPKSQFINPKEVRKPSEIRFGTIPVNQYQKTVKEEMKRFGRDDFLRIYRDMVIIRE' A
#
# COMPACT_ATOMS: atom_id res chain seq x y z
N MET A 1 26.89 -7.82 -5.86
CA MET A 1 25.66 -7.29 -5.20
C MET A 1 26.08 -6.33 -4.12
N PRO A 2 25.61 -5.06 -4.11
CA PRO A 2 25.96 -4.14 -3.04
C PRO A 2 25.42 -4.69 -1.72
N LYS A 3 26.30 -4.87 -0.74
CA LYS A 3 26.00 -5.49 0.57
C LYS A 3 25.03 -4.65 1.42
N SER A 4 24.75 -3.41 1.04
CA SER A 4 23.74 -2.55 1.66
C SER A 4 23.21 -1.58 0.60
N GLN A 5 21.89 -1.56 0.40
CA GLN A 5 21.22 -0.54 -0.39
C GLN A 5 20.49 0.37 0.59
N PHE A 6 20.85 1.65 0.58
CA PHE A 6 20.13 2.66 1.36
C PHE A 6 18.77 2.91 0.70
N ILE A 7 17.71 2.45 1.35
CA ILE A 7 16.33 2.63 0.88
C ILE A 7 15.66 3.62 1.82
N ASN A 8 15.44 4.84 1.34
CA ASN A 8 14.64 5.83 2.06
C ASN A 8 13.16 5.66 1.69
N PRO A 9 12.30 5.21 2.62
CA PRO A 9 10.88 4.97 2.34
C PRO A 9 10.15 6.20 1.81
N LYS A 10 10.56 7.41 2.24
CA LYS A 10 9.95 8.67 1.81
C LYS A 10 10.24 9.00 0.35
N GLU A 11 11.31 8.45 -0.22
CA GLU A 11 11.71 8.69 -1.62
C GLU A 11 11.18 7.58 -2.53
N VAL A 12 11.37 6.32 -2.15
CA VAL A 12 10.97 5.18 -2.99
C VAL A 12 9.47 4.98 -3.08
N ARG A 13 8.70 5.44 -2.09
CA ARG A 13 7.22 5.32 -2.08
C ARG A 13 6.50 6.55 -2.65
N LYS A 14 7.23 7.49 -3.28
CA LYS A 14 6.60 8.64 -3.94
C LYS A 14 5.75 8.18 -5.13
N PRO A 15 4.63 8.86 -5.43
CA PRO A 15 3.92 8.69 -6.68
C PRO A 15 4.85 8.90 -7.87
N SER A 16 4.83 7.98 -8.82
CA SER A 16 5.63 8.09 -10.05
C SER A 16 4.97 7.31 -11.19
N GLU A 17 5.59 7.36 -12.36
CA GLU A 17 5.13 6.65 -13.55
C GLU A 17 6.32 5.98 -14.24
N ILE A 18 6.14 4.71 -14.62
CA ILE A 18 7.14 3.97 -15.41
C ILE A 18 6.83 4.21 -16.89
N ARG A 19 7.86 4.53 -17.70
CA ARG A 19 7.72 4.94 -19.11
C ARG A 19 7.77 3.77 -20.11
N PHE A 20 7.30 2.59 -19.74
CA PHE A 20 7.24 1.40 -20.61
C PHE A 20 5.78 1.09 -21.05
N GLY A 21 5.06 2.16 -21.38
CA GLY A 21 3.61 2.24 -21.22
C GLY A 21 3.34 2.90 -19.88
N THR A 22 2.57 3.99 -19.85
CA THR A 22 2.38 4.82 -18.64
C THR A 22 1.75 3.99 -17.53
N ILE A 23 2.59 3.44 -16.65
CA ILE A 23 2.15 2.62 -15.51
C ILE A 23 2.20 3.51 -14.27
N PRO A 24 1.05 3.85 -13.67
CA PRO A 24 1.00 4.61 -12.43
C PRO A 24 1.54 3.77 -11.25
N VAL A 25 2.50 4.32 -10.51
CA VAL A 25 3.11 3.70 -9.33
C VAL A 25 2.82 4.54 -8.10
N ASN A 26 2.41 3.90 -6.99
CA ASN A 26 2.13 4.54 -5.69
C ASN A 26 1.14 5.72 -5.75
N GLN A 27 0.19 5.70 -6.68
CA GLN A 27 -0.80 6.78 -6.86
C GLN A 27 -1.89 6.78 -5.78
N TYR A 28 -2.06 5.68 -5.06
CA TYR A 28 -3.06 5.57 -4.02
C TYR A 28 -2.60 6.29 -2.74
N GLN A 29 -3.22 7.42 -2.44
CA GLN A 29 -2.85 8.31 -1.32
C GLN A 29 -3.95 8.45 -0.26
N LYS A 30 -5.01 7.62 -0.34
CA LYS A 30 -6.10 7.70 0.61
C LYS A 30 -5.67 7.19 1.97
N THR A 31 -6.13 7.89 2.99
CA THR A 31 -5.91 7.52 4.39
C THR A 31 -6.93 6.47 4.84
N VAL A 32 -6.59 5.75 5.91
CA VAL A 32 -7.52 4.79 6.54
C VAL A 32 -8.84 5.46 6.95
N LYS A 33 -8.80 6.73 7.37
CA LYS A 33 -10.00 7.50 7.75
C LYS A 33 -10.92 7.76 6.56
N GLU A 34 -10.37 7.99 5.37
CA GLU A 34 -11.16 8.20 4.15
C GLU A 34 -11.75 6.89 3.67
N GLU A 35 -11.00 5.80 3.74
CA GLU A 35 -11.50 4.46 3.42
C GLU A 35 -12.54 3.96 4.42
N MET A 36 -12.54 4.45 5.66
CA MET A 36 -13.58 4.13 6.64
C MET A 36 -14.96 4.67 6.29
N LYS A 37 -15.05 5.62 5.37
CA LYS A 37 -16.35 6.03 4.81
C LYS A 37 -16.88 5.02 3.78
N ARG A 38 -15.97 4.25 3.15
CA ARG A 38 -16.28 3.29 2.10
C ARG A 38 -16.46 1.88 2.64
N PHE A 39 -15.64 1.50 3.62
CA PHE A 39 -15.69 0.22 4.30
C PHE A 39 -16.08 0.48 5.76
N GLY A 40 -17.11 -0.23 6.25
CA GLY A 40 -17.56 -0.09 7.62
C GLY A 40 -16.48 -0.56 8.61
N ARG A 41 -16.69 -0.28 9.90
CA ARG A 41 -15.76 -0.71 10.95
C ARG A 41 -15.67 -2.25 11.02
N ASP A 42 -16.81 -2.92 10.89
CA ASP A 42 -16.89 -4.39 10.88
C ASP A 42 -16.20 -5.01 9.66
N ASP A 43 -16.22 -4.35 8.51
CA ASP A 43 -15.53 -4.82 7.30
C ASP A 43 -14.02 -4.84 7.48
N PHE A 44 -13.43 -3.82 8.12
CA PHE A 44 -11.99 -3.82 8.41
C PHE A 44 -11.60 -4.94 9.35
N LEU A 45 -12.41 -5.20 10.38
CA LEU A 45 -12.17 -6.30 11.33
C LEU A 45 -12.21 -7.65 10.62
N ARG A 46 -13.17 -7.84 9.70
CA ARG A 46 -13.26 -9.05 8.87
C ARG A 46 -12.05 -9.18 7.95
N ILE A 47 -11.70 -8.14 7.18
CA ILE A 47 -10.55 -8.14 6.26
C ILE A 47 -9.26 -8.45 7.03
N TYR A 48 -9.08 -7.85 8.21
CA TYR A 48 -7.92 -8.13 9.06
C TYR A 48 -7.88 -9.58 9.52
N ARG A 49 -9.01 -10.12 9.99
CA ARG A 49 -9.13 -11.53 10.38
C ARG A 49 -8.77 -12.47 9.22
N ASP A 50 -9.31 -12.22 8.03
CA ASP A 50 -9.03 -13.05 6.84
C ASP A 50 -7.54 -13.00 6.46
N MET A 51 -6.92 -11.81 6.50
CA MET A 51 -5.48 -11.66 6.25
C MET A 51 -4.61 -12.41 7.28
N VAL A 52 -5.02 -12.45 8.55
CA VAL A 52 -4.31 -13.19 9.61
C VAL A 52 -4.42 -14.69 9.37
N ILE A 53 -5.62 -15.19 9.07
CA ILE A 53 -5.86 -16.63 8.84
C ILE A 53 -5.07 -17.16 7.64
N ILE A 54 -4.96 -16.40 6.55
CA ILE A 54 -4.21 -16.82 5.35
C ILE A 54 -2.69 -16.86 5.61
N ARG A 55 -2.21 -16.12 6.62
CA ARG A 55 -0.79 -16.02 6.93
C ARG A 55 -0.29 -17.13 7.87
N GLU A 56 -1.19 -17.80 8.58
CA GLU A 56 -0.91 -18.98 9.43
C GLU A 56 -1.03 -20.28 8.64
#